data_AF-A0AAV0EI69-F1
#
_entry.id   AF-A0AAV0EI69-F1
#
_cell.length_a   1.000
_cell.length_b   1.000
_cell.length_c   1.000
_cell.angle_alpha   90.00
_cell.angle_beta   90.00
_cell.angle_gamma   90.00
#
_symmetry.space_group_name_H-M   'P 1'
#
loop_
_entity.id
_entity.type
_entity.pdbx_description
1 polymer ?
#
loop_
_entity_poly.entity_id
_entity_poly.type
_entity_poly.pdbx_seq_one_letter_code
_entity_poly.pdbx_strand_id
1 'polypeptide(L)'
;MAITSSGAKKGETLIADVNIQRKDENITMDTKVDTNSKLYTTITIDESPGQKIIFSFIAPDRKSAKVELQYLLEGAGINTSIGLFGNPFVTYSGVFGTNTIAVGTDLSFDTASGNFDKINAGLSISTSDLITSLTWNDKGNTLTASYYHTVWPLTNTNVGAELVHIFSSNENSLTIGTQHALDPLTMVKAKVNNNGKVYALIQHAWIPKSLFTISGEVDTRAIVKSAKFGLALALEP
;
A
#
# COMPACT_ATOMS: atom_id res chain seq x y z
N MET A 1 8.84 -17.00 15.36
CA MET A 1 8.03 -15.94 16.00
C MET A 1 8.81 -14.65 15.89
N ALA A 2 8.24 -13.62 15.27
CA ALA A 2 8.83 -12.31 15.12
C ALA A 2 7.94 -11.29 15.84
N ILE A 3 8.54 -10.36 16.57
CA ILE A 3 7.85 -9.26 17.22
C ILE A 3 8.43 -7.97 16.68
N THR A 4 7.58 -7.13 16.13
CA THR A 4 7.95 -5.81 15.61
C THR A 4 7.17 -4.76 16.38
N SER A 5 7.85 -3.83 17.02
CA SER A 5 7.23 -2.68 17.66
C SER A 5 7.45 -1.45 16.79
N SER A 6 6.38 -0.70 16.54
CA SER A 6 6.46 0.59 15.85
C SER A 6 5.85 1.69 16.72
N GLY A 7 6.39 2.90 16.60
CA GLY A 7 5.94 4.06 17.36
C GLY A 7 6.07 5.31 16.51
N ALA A 8 5.00 6.09 16.43
CA ALA A 8 4.95 7.36 15.72
C ALA A 8 4.31 8.42 16.62
N LYS A 9 4.95 9.60 16.67
CA LYS A 9 4.37 10.78 17.32
C LYS A 9 3.73 11.65 16.24
N LYS A 10 2.41 11.85 16.32
CA LYS A 10 1.64 12.72 15.43
C LYS A 10 1.09 13.89 16.23
N GLY A 11 1.81 15.02 16.20
CA GLY A 11 1.46 16.18 17.05
C GLY A 11 1.64 15.85 18.53
N GLU A 12 0.56 15.98 19.31
CA GLU A 12 0.54 15.63 20.75
C GLU A 12 0.22 14.15 21.00
N THR A 13 -0.23 13.40 19.98
CA THR A 13 -0.65 12.01 20.13
C THR A 13 0.49 11.04 19.85
N LEU A 14 0.71 10.09 20.76
CA LEU A 14 1.57 8.93 20.57
C LEU A 14 0.73 7.78 20.05
N ILE A 15 1.11 7.26 18.88
CA ILE A 15 0.53 6.06 18.30
C ILE A 15 1.62 5.02 18.33
N ALA A 16 1.38 3.91 19.01
CA ALA A 16 2.28 2.77 18.99
C ALA A 16 1.50 1.53 18.58
N ASP A 17 2.17 0.65 17.85
CA ASP A 17 1.64 -0.66 17.57
C ASP A 17 2.69 -1.75 17.73
N VAL A 18 2.23 -2.90 18.18
CA VAL A 18 3.04 -4.11 18.33
C VAL A 18 2.46 -5.15 17.39
N ASN A 19 3.26 -5.62 16.44
CA ASN A 19 2.93 -6.71 15.55
C ASN A 19 3.67 -7.97 15.99
N ILE A 20 2.94 -9.07 16.14
CA ILE A 20 3.43 -10.39 16.49
C ILE A 20 3.10 -11.31 15.32
N GLN A 21 4.12 -11.83 14.65
CA GLN A 21 3.98 -12.81 13.59
C GLN A 21 4.46 -14.19 14.08
N ARG A 22 3.58 -15.18 13.95
CA ARG A 22 3.89 -16.58 14.18
C ARG A 22 3.64 -17.36 12.89
N LYS A 23 4.69 -17.95 12.35
CA LYS A 23 4.61 -18.87 11.20
C LYS A 23 4.87 -20.29 11.70
N ASP A 24 3.98 -21.20 11.34
CA ASP A 24 3.99 -22.62 11.70
C ASP A 24 3.61 -23.43 10.46
N GLU A 25 4.59 -24.03 9.79
CA GLU A 25 4.44 -24.72 8.50
C GLU A 25 3.61 -23.93 7.47
N ASN A 26 2.35 -24.32 7.29
CA ASN A 26 1.40 -23.79 6.33
C ASN A 26 0.49 -22.68 6.91
N ILE A 27 0.63 -22.34 8.19
CA ILE A 27 -0.20 -21.35 8.88
C ILE A 27 0.65 -20.17 9.33
N THR A 28 0.26 -18.97 8.96
CA THR A 28 0.83 -17.72 9.45
C THR A 28 -0.24 -16.95 10.22
N MET A 29 0.05 -16.62 11.47
CA MET A 29 -0.80 -15.81 12.33
C MET A 29 -0.10 -14.49 12.62
N ASP A 30 -0.71 -13.40 12.18
CA ASP A 30 -0.28 -12.03 12.43
C ASP A 30 -1.25 -11.36 13.40
N THR A 31 -0.74 -10.87 14.51
CA THR A 31 -1.52 -10.17 15.54
C THR A 31 -0.92 -8.79 15.78
N LYS A 32 -1.68 -7.75 15.45
CA LYS A 32 -1.31 -6.36 15.67
C LYS A 32 -2.18 -5.74 16.76
N VAL A 33 -1.55 -5.15 17.76
CA VAL A 33 -2.19 -4.40 18.85
C VAL A 33 -1.87 -2.93 18.69
N ASP A 34 -2.88 -2.06 18.68
CA ASP A 34 -2.68 -0.60 18.65
C ASP A 34 -2.94 0.05 20.02
N THR A 35 -2.49 1.30 20.18
CA THR A 35 -2.75 2.13 21.37
C THR A 35 -4.22 2.51 21.58
N ASN A 36 -5.11 2.25 20.62
CA ASN A 36 -6.55 2.49 20.74
C ASN A 36 -7.30 1.24 21.23
N SER A 37 -6.59 0.24 21.76
CA SER A 37 -7.16 -1.03 22.24
C SER A 37 -7.85 -1.84 21.14
N LYS A 38 -7.44 -1.69 19.88
CA LYS A 38 -7.88 -2.54 18.77
C LYS A 38 -6.88 -3.66 18.55
N LEU A 39 -7.41 -4.88 18.49
CA LEU A 39 -6.65 -6.09 18.20
C LEU A 39 -6.97 -6.54 16.78
N TYR A 40 -6.02 -6.36 15.87
CA TYR A 40 -6.08 -6.84 14.49
C TYR A 40 -5.46 -8.23 14.43
N THR A 41 -6.24 -9.23 14.06
CA THR A 41 -5.74 -10.60 13.91
C THR A 41 -5.96 -11.06 12.48
N THR A 42 -4.91 -11.55 11.83
CA THR A 42 -4.94 -12.15 10.50
C THR A 42 -4.35 -13.55 10.59
N ILE A 43 -5.06 -14.53 10.04
CA ILE A 43 -4.64 -15.93 9.97
C ILE A 43 -4.62 -16.29 8.50
N THR A 44 -3.44 -16.58 7.97
CA THR A 44 -3.22 -17.05 6.60
C THR A 44 -2.91 -18.54 6.63
N ILE A 45 -3.65 -19.31 5.85
CA ILE A 45 -3.45 -20.74 5.65
C ILE A 45 -3.04 -20.94 4.19
N ASP A 46 -1.81 -21.39 3.99
CA ASP A 46 -1.25 -21.78 2.70
C ASP A 46 -1.60 -23.25 2.44
N GLU A 47 -2.67 -23.52 1.68
CA GLU A 47 -3.14 -24.89 1.43
C GLU A 47 -2.30 -25.59 0.35
N SER A 48 -1.92 -24.85 -0.69
CA SER A 48 -1.09 -25.35 -1.79
C SER A 48 -0.33 -24.21 -2.48
N PRO A 49 0.65 -24.48 -3.35
CA PRO A 49 1.37 -23.44 -4.07
C PRO A 49 0.40 -22.54 -4.85
N GLY A 50 0.33 -21.28 -4.44
CA GLY A 50 -0.57 -20.29 -5.03
C GLY A 50 -1.96 -20.21 -4.41
N GLN A 51 -2.34 -21.08 -3.47
CA GLN A 51 -3.66 -21.02 -2.82
C GLN A 51 -3.52 -20.61 -1.36
N LYS A 52 -4.18 -19.51 -1.00
CA LYS A 52 -4.16 -18.97 0.36
C LYS A 52 -5.56 -18.64 0.84
N ILE A 53 -5.86 -19.06 2.05
CA ILE A 53 -7.07 -18.66 2.77
C ILE A 53 -6.64 -17.68 3.85
N ILE A 54 -7.24 -16.49 3.88
CA ILE A 54 -6.92 -15.46 4.86
C ILE A 54 -8.17 -15.14 5.65
N PHE A 55 -8.13 -15.37 6.95
CA PHE A 55 -9.15 -14.92 7.88
C PHE A 55 -8.64 -13.68 8.61
N SER A 56 -9.41 -12.61 8.64
CA SER A 56 -9.06 -11.39 9.38
C SER A 56 -10.21 -10.89 10.23
N PHE A 57 -9.91 -10.37 11.42
CA PHE A 57 -10.89 -9.74 12.29
C PHE A 57 -10.23 -8.70 13.21
N ILE A 58 -11.01 -7.74 13.66
CA ILE A 58 -10.62 -6.67 14.56
C ILE A 58 -11.46 -6.78 15.82
N ALA A 59 -10.88 -7.17 16.95
CA ALA A 59 -11.60 -7.17 18.23
C ALA A 59 -11.51 -5.76 18.88
N PRO A 60 -12.61 -5.27 19.52
CA PRO A 60 -13.88 -5.96 19.81
C PRO A 60 -14.96 -5.82 18.70
N ASP A 61 -14.64 -5.26 17.54
CA ASP A 61 -15.60 -5.03 16.47
C ASP A 61 -15.97 -6.33 15.72
N ARG A 62 -17.06 -6.97 16.14
CA ARG A 62 -17.53 -8.22 15.53
C ARG A 62 -17.86 -8.09 14.04
N LYS A 63 -18.18 -6.89 13.52
CA LYS A 63 -18.54 -6.69 12.11
C LYS A 63 -17.33 -6.68 11.17
N SER A 64 -16.13 -6.59 11.73
CA SER A 64 -14.88 -6.52 10.97
C SER A 64 -14.36 -7.87 10.46
N ALA A 65 -15.02 -8.98 10.81
CA ALA A 65 -14.57 -10.31 10.40
C ALA A 65 -14.74 -10.50 8.90
N LYS A 66 -13.66 -10.87 8.22
CA LYS A 66 -13.56 -11.05 6.78
C LYS A 66 -12.80 -12.33 6.46
N VAL A 67 -13.28 -13.06 5.46
CA VAL A 67 -12.59 -14.21 4.87
C VAL A 67 -12.15 -13.81 3.47
N GLU A 68 -10.91 -14.08 3.12
CA GLU A 68 -10.36 -13.93 1.77
C GLU A 68 -9.81 -15.26 1.28
N LEU A 69 -9.91 -15.46 -0.02
CA LEU A 69 -9.49 -16.65 -0.71
C LEU A 69 -8.72 -16.19 -1.95
N GLN A 70 -7.42 -16.46 -1.94
CA GLN A 70 -6.48 -16.05 -2.99
C GLN A 70 -6.02 -17.28 -3.76
N TYR A 71 -6.14 -17.21 -5.07
CA TYR A 71 -5.66 -18.21 -6.02
C TYR A 71 -4.71 -17.53 -7.01
N LEU A 72 -3.44 -17.90 -6.95
CA LEU A 72 -2.39 -17.44 -7.83
C LEU A 72 -1.97 -18.59 -8.75
N LEU A 73 -2.31 -18.45 -10.03
CA LEU A 73 -1.89 -19.31 -11.12
C LEU A 73 -0.75 -18.64 -11.90
N GLU A 74 -0.07 -19.41 -12.75
CA GLU A 74 0.94 -18.87 -13.66
C GLU A 74 0.28 -17.93 -14.69
N GLY A 75 0.41 -16.62 -14.48
CA GLY A 75 -0.19 -15.58 -15.33
C GLY A 75 -1.62 -15.16 -14.96
N ALA A 76 -2.18 -15.64 -13.85
CA ALA A 76 -3.46 -15.16 -13.35
C ALA A 76 -3.52 -15.15 -11.82
N GLY A 77 -4.14 -14.13 -11.23
CA GLY A 77 -4.37 -14.02 -9.79
C GLY A 77 -5.82 -13.68 -9.53
N ILE A 78 -6.51 -14.50 -8.75
CA ILE A 78 -7.90 -14.29 -8.34
C ILE A 78 -7.91 -14.12 -6.83
N ASN A 79 -8.59 -13.10 -6.34
CA ASN A 79 -8.88 -12.89 -4.93
C ASN A 79 -10.39 -12.73 -4.76
N THR A 80 -10.98 -13.52 -3.89
CA THR A 80 -12.37 -13.36 -3.47
C THR A 80 -12.40 -13.12 -1.98
N SER A 81 -13.16 -12.15 -1.51
CA SER A 81 -13.35 -11.94 -0.08
C SER A 81 -14.77 -11.59 0.30
N ILE A 82 -15.15 -12.00 1.52
CA ILE A 82 -16.51 -11.91 2.05
C ILE A 82 -16.43 -11.41 3.49
N GLY A 83 -17.16 -10.35 3.80
CA GLY A 83 -17.43 -9.92 5.18
C GLY A 83 -18.47 -10.82 5.84
N LEU A 84 -18.21 -11.32 7.06
CA LEU A 84 -19.03 -12.34 7.70
C LEU A 84 -20.19 -11.79 8.55
N PHE A 85 -20.05 -10.62 9.19
CA PHE A 85 -21.03 -10.14 10.18
C PHE A 85 -21.47 -8.70 9.95
N GLY A 86 -22.79 -8.47 9.99
CA GLY A 86 -23.39 -7.13 10.17
C GLY A 86 -23.51 -6.25 8.93
N ASN A 87 -22.84 -6.58 7.82
CA ASN A 87 -23.09 -6.16 6.42
C ASN A 87 -22.15 -6.97 5.51
N PRO A 88 -22.61 -8.05 4.86
CA PRO A 88 -21.75 -8.84 3.99
C PRO A 88 -21.44 -8.02 2.74
N PHE A 89 -20.20 -7.54 2.60
CA PHE A 89 -19.70 -7.09 1.31
C PHE A 89 -18.92 -8.26 0.69
N VAL A 90 -19.04 -8.40 -0.63
CA VAL A 90 -18.30 -9.38 -1.41
C VAL A 90 -17.38 -8.61 -2.32
N THR A 91 -16.08 -8.83 -2.19
CA THR A 91 -15.08 -8.25 -3.09
C THR A 91 -14.50 -9.36 -3.95
N TYR A 92 -14.43 -9.11 -5.25
CA TYR A 92 -13.83 -9.99 -6.24
C TYR A 92 -12.79 -9.21 -7.03
N SER A 93 -11.56 -9.71 -7.03
CA SER A 93 -10.43 -9.14 -7.76
C SER A 93 -9.86 -10.21 -8.68
N GLY A 94 -9.59 -9.86 -9.92
CA GLY A 94 -8.97 -10.76 -10.89
C GLY A 94 -7.91 -10.02 -11.68
N VAL A 95 -6.72 -10.61 -11.78
CA VAL A 95 -5.63 -10.16 -12.64
C VAL A 95 -5.28 -11.29 -13.59
N PHE A 96 -5.08 -10.95 -14.86
CA PHE A 96 -4.57 -11.85 -15.88
C PHE A 96 -3.48 -11.13 -16.66
N GLY A 97 -2.35 -11.78 -16.88
CA GLY A 97 -1.22 -11.16 -17.54
C GLY A 97 -0.01 -12.04 -17.72
N THR A 98 0.97 -11.48 -18.40
CA THR A 98 2.33 -12.01 -18.51
C THR A 98 3.27 -11.15 -17.68
N ASN A 99 4.57 -11.49 -17.68
CA ASN A 99 5.59 -10.67 -17.04
C ASN A 99 5.66 -9.23 -17.59
N THR A 100 5.09 -8.97 -18.78
CA THR A 100 5.17 -7.67 -19.44
C THR A 100 3.88 -6.89 -19.42
N ILE A 101 2.72 -7.54 -19.50
CA ILE A 101 1.42 -6.87 -19.55
C ILE A 101 0.48 -7.59 -18.61
N ALA A 102 -0.17 -6.85 -17.72
CA ALA A 102 -1.21 -7.39 -16.85
C ALA A 102 -2.44 -6.49 -16.88
N VAL A 103 -3.60 -7.12 -16.93
CA VAL A 103 -4.90 -6.49 -16.85
C VAL A 103 -5.60 -7.00 -15.60
N GLY A 104 -6.17 -6.10 -14.82
CA GLY A 104 -6.84 -6.42 -13.58
C GLY A 104 -8.18 -5.73 -13.45
N THR A 105 -9.09 -6.35 -12.71
CA THR A 105 -10.34 -5.76 -12.26
C THR A 105 -10.51 -6.02 -10.77
N ASP A 106 -11.16 -5.09 -10.09
CA ASP A 106 -11.51 -5.18 -8.68
C ASP A 106 -12.93 -4.66 -8.49
N LEU A 107 -13.82 -5.52 -8.01
CA LEU A 107 -15.24 -5.29 -7.86
C LEU A 107 -15.61 -5.51 -6.40
N SER A 108 -16.39 -4.62 -5.81
CA SER A 108 -16.97 -4.80 -4.48
C SER A 108 -18.47 -4.59 -4.53
N PHE A 109 -19.22 -5.56 -4.01
CA PHE A 109 -20.67 -5.57 -3.97
C PHE A 109 -21.15 -5.58 -2.52
N ASP A 110 -21.99 -4.63 -2.16
CA ASP A 110 -22.64 -4.59 -0.85
C ASP A 110 -23.98 -5.33 -0.93
N THR A 111 -24.07 -6.47 -0.25
CA THR A 111 -25.29 -7.29 -0.25
C THR A 111 -26.44 -6.65 0.53
N ALA A 112 -26.16 -5.71 1.43
CA ALA A 112 -27.19 -5.03 2.21
C ALA A 112 -27.92 -3.97 1.38
N SER A 113 -27.19 -3.17 0.60
CA SER A 113 -27.76 -2.16 -0.29
C SER A 113 -28.10 -2.68 -1.69
N GLY A 114 -27.58 -3.85 -2.08
CA GLY A 114 -27.75 -4.41 -3.41
C GLY A 114 -26.99 -3.67 -4.51
N ASN A 115 -26.01 -2.83 -4.14
CA ASN A 115 -25.26 -1.99 -5.07
C ASN A 115 -23.78 -2.42 -5.15
N PHE A 116 -23.17 -2.12 -6.29
CA PHE A 116 -21.70 -2.17 -6.40
C PHE A 116 -21.12 -0.95 -5.72
N ASP A 117 -20.31 -1.14 -4.69
CA ASP A 117 -19.60 -0.07 -3.97
C ASP A 117 -18.34 0.37 -4.70
N LYS A 118 -17.64 -0.59 -5.32
CA LYS A 118 -16.36 -0.35 -5.97
C LYS A 118 -16.31 -1.11 -7.29
N ILE A 119 -15.93 -0.42 -8.36
CA ILE A 119 -15.65 -1.01 -9.66
C ILE A 119 -14.38 -0.34 -10.16
N ASN A 120 -13.30 -1.09 -10.19
CA ASN A 120 -12.00 -0.65 -10.63
C ASN A 120 -11.50 -1.59 -11.74
N ALA A 121 -10.79 -1.02 -12.69
CA ALA A 121 -10.10 -1.72 -13.76
C ALA A 121 -8.68 -1.15 -13.90
N GLY A 122 -7.72 -1.96 -14.30
CA GLY A 122 -6.34 -1.55 -14.44
C GLY A 122 -5.63 -2.29 -15.55
N LEU A 123 -4.71 -1.61 -16.20
CA LEU A 123 -3.74 -2.13 -17.14
C LEU A 123 -2.36 -1.70 -16.64
N SER A 124 -1.42 -2.63 -16.54
CA SER A 124 -0.03 -2.34 -16.24
C SER A 124 0.87 -2.98 -17.29
N ILE A 125 1.87 -2.24 -17.73
CA ILE A 125 2.93 -2.69 -18.61
C ILE A 125 4.24 -2.57 -17.84
N SER A 126 4.95 -3.68 -17.69
CA SER A 126 6.21 -3.77 -16.96
C SER A 126 7.31 -4.27 -17.90
N THR A 127 8.37 -3.50 -18.05
CA THR A 127 9.58 -3.86 -18.81
C THR A 127 10.79 -3.82 -17.88
N SER A 128 11.99 -4.16 -18.36
CA SER A 128 13.20 -4.20 -17.52
C SER A 128 13.47 -2.89 -16.77
N ASP A 129 13.24 -1.76 -17.45
CA ASP A 129 13.63 -0.44 -16.95
C ASP A 129 12.43 0.47 -16.70
N LEU A 130 11.25 0.11 -17.22
CA LEU A 130 10.06 0.95 -17.20
C LEU A 130 8.80 0.20 -16.79
N ILE A 131 8.02 0.79 -15.89
CA ILE A 131 6.67 0.36 -15.53
C ILE A 131 5.70 1.50 -15.81
N THR A 132 4.67 1.22 -16.58
CA THR A 132 3.54 2.13 -16.79
C THR A 132 2.27 1.45 -16.34
N SER A 133 1.36 2.20 -15.72
CA SER A 133 0.05 1.68 -15.41
C SER A 133 -1.03 2.72 -15.61
N LEU A 134 -2.19 2.24 -16.03
CA LEU A 134 -3.40 3.01 -16.20
C LEU A 134 -4.50 2.30 -15.42
N THR A 135 -5.08 2.99 -14.46
CA THR A 135 -6.17 2.46 -13.65
C THR A 135 -7.36 3.38 -13.71
N TRP A 136 -8.54 2.78 -13.74
CA TRP A 136 -9.82 3.44 -13.71
C TRP A 136 -10.53 2.97 -12.45
N ASN A 137 -10.80 3.90 -11.54
CA ASN A 137 -11.25 3.64 -10.18
C ASN A 137 -12.58 4.35 -9.89
N ASP A 138 -13.18 4.02 -8.75
CA ASP A 138 -14.36 4.70 -8.20
C ASP A 138 -15.57 4.67 -9.15
N LYS A 139 -15.88 3.50 -9.71
CA LYS A 139 -16.96 3.30 -10.69
C LYS A 139 -16.79 4.15 -11.95
N GLY A 140 -15.54 4.38 -12.30
CA GLY A 140 -15.15 5.13 -13.48
C GLY A 140 -15.01 6.64 -13.24
N ASN A 141 -15.03 7.10 -12.00
CA ASN A 141 -14.86 8.51 -11.69
C ASN A 141 -13.40 8.98 -11.68
N THR A 142 -12.45 8.11 -11.33
CA THR A 142 -11.05 8.50 -11.14
C THR A 142 -10.16 7.75 -12.12
N LEU A 143 -9.48 8.47 -13.01
CA LEU A 143 -8.48 7.91 -13.93
C LEU A 143 -7.09 8.22 -13.39
N THR A 144 -6.27 7.19 -13.17
CA THR A 144 -4.90 7.33 -12.69
C THR A 144 -3.95 6.70 -13.69
N ALA A 145 -3.07 7.52 -14.25
CA ALA A 145 -1.95 7.08 -15.08
C ALA A 145 -0.65 7.26 -14.29
N SER A 146 0.16 6.22 -14.18
CA SER A 146 1.48 6.29 -13.56
C SER A 146 2.57 5.76 -14.49
N TYR A 147 3.75 6.33 -14.31
CA TYR A 147 4.96 6.06 -15.08
C TYR A 147 6.11 5.98 -14.09
N TYR A 148 6.91 4.93 -14.17
CA TYR A 148 8.06 4.69 -13.30
C TYR A 148 9.21 4.16 -14.14
N HIS A 149 10.35 4.83 -14.11
CA HIS A 149 11.52 4.51 -14.91
C HIS A 149 12.77 4.45 -14.03
N THR A 150 13.48 3.34 -14.09
CA THR A 150 14.80 3.14 -13.51
C THR A 150 15.87 3.65 -14.48
N VAL A 151 16.48 4.79 -14.17
CA VAL A 151 17.48 5.43 -15.05
C VAL A 151 18.86 4.80 -14.85
N TRP A 152 19.24 4.55 -13.59
CA TRP A 152 20.49 3.86 -13.25
C TRP A 152 20.23 2.78 -12.19
N PRO A 153 20.23 1.49 -12.59
CA PRO A 153 20.07 0.38 -11.66
C PRO A 153 21.18 0.30 -10.61
N LEU A 154 22.43 0.64 -11.00
CA LEU A 154 23.59 0.56 -10.11
C LEU A 154 23.56 1.56 -8.94
N THR A 155 22.91 2.71 -9.13
CA THR A 155 22.78 3.75 -8.10
C THR A 155 21.33 3.90 -7.60
N ASN A 156 20.46 2.93 -7.91
CA ASN A 156 19.02 2.96 -7.59
C ASN A 156 18.40 4.35 -7.86
N THR A 157 18.71 4.92 -9.03
CA THR A 157 18.16 6.19 -9.47
C THR A 157 16.89 5.92 -10.27
N ASN A 158 15.75 6.30 -9.70
CA ASN A 158 14.44 6.07 -10.27
C ASN A 158 13.67 7.37 -10.36
N VAL A 159 12.95 7.56 -11.45
CA VAL A 159 12.06 8.71 -11.65
C VAL A 159 10.66 8.18 -11.89
N GLY A 160 9.67 8.83 -11.29
CA GLY A 160 8.28 8.48 -11.46
C GLY A 160 7.41 9.71 -11.64
N ALA A 161 6.31 9.52 -12.35
CA ALA A 161 5.25 10.51 -12.47
C ALA A 161 3.89 9.81 -12.34
N GLU A 162 2.94 10.50 -11.73
CA GLU A 162 1.57 10.04 -11.56
C GLU A 162 0.63 11.20 -11.90
N LEU A 163 -0.32 10.93 -12.81
CA LEU A 163 -1.39 11.84 -13.18
C LEU A 163 -2.71 11.21 -12.75
N VAL A 164 -3.46 11.93 -11.91
CA VAL A 164 -4.81 11.55 -11.48
C VAL A 164 -5.79 12.58 -12.01
N HIS A 165 -6.80 12.11 -12.73
CA HIS A 165 -7.92 12.91 -13.21
C HIS A 165 -9.21 12.44 -12.55
N ILE A 166 -9.98 13.37 -11.99
CA ILE A 166 -11.28 13.07 -11.36
C ILE A 166 -12.37 13.68 -12.25
N PHE A 167 -13.19 12.83 -12.87
CA PHE A 167 -14.23 13.27 -13.81
C PHE A 167 -15.32 14.09 -13.13
N SER A 168 -15.72 13.75 -11.90
CA SER A 168 -16.79 14.46 -11.17
C SER A 168 -16.45 15.91 -10.83
N SER A 169 -15.21 16.20 -10.43
CA SER A 169 -14.76 17.55 -10.09
C SER A 169 -13.99 18.24 -11.23
N ASN A 170 -13.71 17.52 -12.32
CA ASN A 170 -12.84 17.94 -13.41
C ASN A 170 -11.46 18.45 -12.93
N GLU A 171 -10.96 17.85 -11.85
CA GLU A 171 -9.68 18.20 -11.24
C GLU A 171 -8.57 17.27 -11.75
N ASN A 172 -7.38 17.85 -11.92
CA ASN A 172 -6.17 17.14 -12.30
C ASN A 172 -5.12 17.28 -11.19
N SER A 173 -4.56 16.16 -10.76
CA SER A 173 -3.43 16.12 -9.83
C SER A 173 -2.24 15.46 -10.52
N LEU A 174 -1.17 16.22 -10.73
CA LEU A 174 0.09 15.71 -11.25
C LEU A 174 1.12 15.65 -10.12
N THR A 175 1.71 14.48 -9.92
CA THR A 175 2.79 14.23 -8.97
C THR A 175 4.01 13.73 -9.71
N ILE A 176 5.17 14.31 -9.43
CA ILE A 176 6.46 13.86 -9.98
C ILE A 176 7.37 13.54 -8.80
N GLY A 177 8.05 12.39 -8.87
CA GLY A 177 8.94 11.90 -7.85
C GLY A 177 10.26 11.42 -8.41
N THR A 178 11.29 11.49 -7.58
CA THR A 178 12.61 10.94 -7.84
C THR A 178 13.12 10.23 -6.61
N GLN A 179 13.88 9.17 -6.82
CA GLN A 179 14.62 8.44 -5.82
C GLN A 179 16.06 8.31 -6.32
N HIS A 180 17.01 8.44 -5.40
CA HIS A 180 18.42 8.28 -5.69
C HIS A 180 19.14 7.71 -4.48
N ALA A 181 19.96 6.68 -4.66
CA ALA A 181 20.87 6.22 -3.62
C ALA A 181 22.17 7.03 -3.70
N LEU A 182 22.48 7.74 -2.62
CA LEU A 182 23.73 8.50 -2.49
C LEU A 182 24.91 7.57 -2.23
N ASP A 183 24.67 6.51 -1.47
CA ASP A 183 25.61 5.44 -1.17
C ASP A 183 24.81 4.13 -0.92
N PRO A 184 25.46 2.96 -0.77
CA PRO A 184 24.76 1.69 -0.54
C PRO A 184 23.87 1.63 0.71
N LEU A 185 24.03 2.57 1.65
CA LEU A 185 23.32 2.65 2.92
C LEU A 185 22.35 3.84 2.98
N THR A 186 22.48 4.83 2.10
CA THR A 186 21.74 6.10 2.13
C THR A 186 20.94 6.32 0.86
N MET A 187 19.63 6.49 1.02
CA MET A 187 18.68 6.74 -0.06
C MET A 187 17.92 8.05 0.20
N VAL A 188 17.77 8.83 -0.86
CA VAL A 188 16.96 10.06 -0.86
C VAL A 188 15.78 9.89 -1.80
N LYS A 189 14.62 10.36 -1.38
CA LYS A 189 13.41 10.44 -2.19
C LYS A 189 12.86 11.85 -2.11
N ALA A 190 12.42 12.39 -3.23
CA ALA A 190 11.70 13.65 -3.30
C ALA A 190 10.47 13.48 -4.19
N LYS A 191 9.37 14.11 -3.83
CA LYS A 191 8.19 14.21 -4.70
C LYS A 191 7.56 15.59 -4.59
N VAL A 192 7.00 16.06 -5.68
CA VAL A 192 6.30 17.33 -5.79
C VAL A 192 4.96 17.10 -6.47
N ASN A 193 3.93 17.83 -6.04
CA ASN A 193 2.64 17.85 -6.72
C ASN A 193 2.29 19.24 -7.25
N ASN A 194 1.37 19.29 -8.21
CA ASN A 194 0.85 20.55 -8.77
C ASN A 194 0.08 21.42 -7.75
N ASN A 195 -0.31 20.84 -6.61
CA ASN A 195 -0.92 21.57 -5.50
C ASN A 195 0.10 22.36 -4.65
N GLY A 196 1.39 22.31 -4.99
CA GLY A 196 2.44 23.07 -4.32
C GLY A 196 2.99 22.38 -3.07
N LYS A 197 2.71 21.10 -2.87
CA LYS A 197 3.30 20.31 -1.79
C LYS A 197 4.55 19.60 -2.26
N VAL A 198 5.62 19.80 -1.50
CA VAL A 198 6.91 19.16 -1.69
C VAL A 198 7.14 18.21 -0.53
N TYR A 199 7.57 17.00 -0.84
CA TYR A 199 7.94 15.99 0.13
C TYR A 199 9.37 15.57 -0.12
N ALA A 200 10.14 15.46 0.96
CA ALA A 200 11.50 14.93 0.92
C ALA A 200 11.65 13.86 2.00
N LEU A 201 12.44 12.84 1.70
CA LEU A 201 12.76 11.76 2.62
C LEU A 201 14.21 11.36 2.43
N ILE A 202 14.93 11.21 3.54
CA ILE A 202 16.26 10.60 3.58
C ILE A 202 16.19 9.39 4.50
N GLN A 203 16.71 8.28 4.02
CA GLN A 203 16.77 7.02 4.74
C GLN A 203 18.22 6.55 4.76
N HIS A 204 18.73 6.22 5.95
CA HIS A 204 20.10 5.79 6.17
C HIS A 204 20.13 4.50 6.98
N ALA A 205 20.85 3.50 6.49
CA ALA A 205 21.09 2.24 7.19
C ALA A 205 22.36 2.37 8.06
N TRP A 206 22.17 2.52 9.37
CA TRP A 206 23.30 2.69 10.31
C TRP A 206 23.90 1.32 10.72
N ILE A 207 23.07 0.29 10.85
CA ILE A 207 23.50 -1.10 11.14
C ILE A 207 22.83 -2.00 10.08
N PRO A 208 23.39 -3.16 9.67
CA PRO A 208 22.70 -4.08 8.78
C PRO A 208 21.26 -4.27 9.23
N LYS A 209 20.31 -3.98 8.33
CA LYS A 209 18.86 -4.07 8.55
C LYS A 209 18.20 -3.03 9.48
N SER A 210 18.96 -2.18 10.18
CA SER A 210 18.40 -1.07 10.96
C SER A 210 18.40 0.23 10.16
N LEU A 211 17.21 0.83 9.98
CA LEU A 211 16.99 1.97 9.09
C LEU A 211 16.52 3.18 9.88
N PHE A 212 17.22 4.28 9.69
CA PHE A 212 16.86 5.60 10.19
C PHE A 212 16.28 6.42 9.05
N THR A 213 15.09 6.98 9.23
CA THR A 213 14.38 7.75 8.20
C THR A 213 13.95 9.11 8.72
N ILE A 214 14.34 10.17 8.03
CA ILE A 214 13.84 11.53 8.23
C ILE A 214 12.97 11.88 7.02
N SER A 215 11.78 12.42 7.26
CA SER A 215 10.89 12.92 6.21
C SER A 215 10.39 14.33 6.51
N GLY A 216 10.08 15.07 5.46
CA GLY A 216 9.53 16.41 5.51
C GLY A 216 8.46 16.60 4.45
N GLU A 217 7.37 17.28 4.81
CA GLU A 217 6.34 17.80 3.91
C GLU A 217 6.29 19.31 4.09
N VAL A 218 6.36 20.06 2.98
CA VAL A 218 6.21 21.52 2.98
C VAL A 218 5.18 21.90 1.94
N ASP A 219 4.17 22.68 2.34
CA ASP A 219 3.27 23.33 1.41
C ASP A 219 3.84 24.70 1.03
N THR A 220 4.29 24.82 -0.21
CA THR A 220 4.88 26.06 -0.75
C THR A 220 3.89 27.22 -0.82
N ARG A 221 2.58 26.96 -0.75
CA ARG A 221 1.55 28.01 -0.68
C ARG A 221 1.36 28.55 0.74
N ALA A 222 1.82 27.81 1.76
CA ALA A 222 1.68 28.16 3.17
C ALA A 222 2.96 27.82 3.97
N ILE A 223 4.12 28.30 3.51
CA ILE A 223 5.46 27.93 4.00
C ILE A 223 5.61 28.08 5.53
N VAL A 224 5.00 29.12 6.11
CA VAL A 224 5.21 29.49 7.52
C VAL A 224 4.45 28.59 8.52
N LYS A 225 3.40 27.85 8.09
CA LYS A 225 2.53 27.06 8.99
C LYS A 225 2.33 25.60 8.60
N SER A 226 2.86 25.16 7.46
CA SER A 226 2.53 23.85 6.88
C SER A 226 3.65 22.80 6.95
N ALA A 227 4.85 23.18 7.39
CA ALA A 227 5.98 22.27 7.45
C ALA A 227 5.72 21.16 8.47
N LYS A 228 5.69 19.92 8.01
CA LYS A 228 5.60 18.72 8.85
C LYS A 228 6.90 17.95 8.72
N PHE A 229 7.40 17.48 9.85
CA PHE A 229 8.58 16.65 9.91
C PHE A 229 8.23 15.31 10.54
N GLY A 230 8.78 14.24 9.99
CA GLY A 230 8.63 12.87 10.46
C GLY A 230 10.00 12.27 10.74
N LEU A 231 10.08 11.50 11.82
CA LEU A 231 11.24 10.70 12.17
C LEU A 231 10.76 9.27 12.38
N ALA A 232 11.42 8.30 11.74
CA ALA A 232 11.16 6.89 11.93
C ALA A 232 12.48 6.13 12.12
N LEU A 233 12.49 5.23 13.09
CA LEU A 233 13.59 4.30 13.35
C LEU A 233 13.02 2.89 13.28
N ALA A 234 13.50 2.11 12.32
CA ALA A 234 13.19 0.69 12.20
C ALA A 234 14.42 -0.11 12.65
N LEU A 235 14.24 -0.92 13.70
CA LEU A 235 15.29 -1.77 14.23
C LEU A 235 14.91 -3.22 13.90
N GLU A 236 15.77 -3.89 13.15
CA GLU A 236 15.71 -5.35 13.02
C GLU A 236 16.76 -5.95 13.96
N PRO A 237 16.39 -6.94 14.79
CA PRO A 237 17.31 -7.62 15.71
C PRO A 237 18.31 -8.55 15.01
#